data_AF-A0A059XYK9-F1
#
_entry.id   AF-A0A059XYK9-F1
#
_cell.length_a   1.000
_cell.length_b   1.000
_cell.length_c   1.000
_cell.angle_alpha   90.00
_cell.angle_beta   90.00
_cell.angle_gamma   90.00
#
_symmetry.space_group_name_H-M   'P 1'
#
loop_
_entity.id
_entity.type
_entity.pdbx_description
1 polymer ?
#
loop_
_entity_poly.entity_id
_entity_poly.type
_entity_poly.pdbx_seq_one_letter_code
_entity_poly.pdbx_strand_id
1 'polypeptide(L)'
;MRQNSGAVQFLSTFFFALFCFFGQYNTSPALETPTDVLFVNESGSRLLQGHFDFSSHNVIHYNHFSLDITKNKPYRDGHGRLISIPNTRAFKGAYEVTYHFWHPRKERHLLDAIVVKTYDRNGRLLKHGAFDRGVFVVLLTHDLFHDQRIQFMDIGKFIKGDPSLYVKVRVQNSRKIALVPFTTFLTDFTRRINTVPVASWAVR
;
A
#
# COMPACT_ATOMS: atom_id res chain seq x y z
N MET A 1 -17.09 -55.88 58.57
CA MET A 1 -15.66 -56.13 58.89
C MET A 1 -14.85 -55.59 57.71
N ARG A 2 -14.21 -54.42 57.83
CA ARG A 2 -12.76 -54.24 58.14
C ARG A 2 -11.85 -55.15 57.29
N GLN A 3 -10.76 -54.72 56.68
CA GLN A 3 -10.13 -53.41 56.42
C GLN A 3 -8.86 -53.73 55.60
N ASN A 4 -8.49 -52.83 54.68
CA ASN A 4 -7.14 -52.37 54.34
C ASN A 4 -5.97 -53.32 54.01
N SER A 5 -5.29 -53.00 52.91
CA SER A 5 -3.87 -52.58 52.80
C SER A 5 -3.60 -52.37 51.30
N GLY A 6 -3.35 -51.16 50.75
CA GLY A 6 -2.20 -50.27 50.89
C GLY A 6 -1.75 -49.94 49.44
N ALA A 7 -1.94 -48.70 48.94
CA ALA A 7 -0.89 -47.68 48.72
C ALA A 7 0.35 -48.21 47.96
N VAL A 8 0.82 -47.66 46.83
CA VAL A 8 1.34 -46.29 46.63
C VAL A 8 1.42 -45.92 45.13
N GLN A 9 1.28 -44.62 44.87
CA GLN A 9 1.35 -43.83 43.63
C GLN A 9 2.62 -44.01 42.78
N PHE A 10 2.55 -43.77 41.45
CA PHE A 10 3.05 -42.54 40.77
C PHE A 10 3.24 -42.70 39.25
N LEU A 11 3.06 -41.57 38.54
CA LEU A 11 3.69 -41.17 37.26
C LEU A 11 3.22 -41.85 35.95
N SER A 12 2.35 -41.15 35.21
CA SER A 12 2.74 -40.51 33.94
C SER A 12 1.57 -39.73 33.33
N THR A 13 1.41 -38.51 33.82
CA THR A 13 0.96 -37.37 33.03
C THR A 13 1.90 -37.20 31.83
N PHE A 14 1.53 -37.63 30.63
CA PHE A 14 2.15 -37.15 29.38
C PHE A 14 1.23 -37.51 28.21
N PHE A 15 1.02 -36.56 27.30
CA PHE A 15 0.23 -36.67 26.06
C PHE A 15 -1.30 -36.62 26.21
N PHE A 16 -1.85 -35.41 26.33
CA PHE A 16 -2.85 -34.86 25.38
C PHE A 16 -3.12 -33.38 25.72
N ALA A 17 -2.06 -32.57 25.75
CA ALA A 17 -2.14 -31.11 25.83
C ALA A 17 -1.18 -30.52 24.79
N LEU A 18 -1.45 -30.77 23.52
CA LEU A 18 -0.67 -30.19 22.43
C LEU A 18 -1.51 -30.15 21.16
N PHE A 19 -2.46 -29.21 21.07
CA PHE A 19 -2.85 -28.53 19.82
C PHE A 19 -3.80 -27.36 20.13
N CYS A 20 -3.48 -26.57 21.16
CA CYS A 20 -4.06 -25.23 21.36
C CYS A 20 -2.95 -24.16 21.37
N PHE A 21 -1.90 -24.38 20.57
CA PHE A 21 -1.08 -23.26 20.09
C PHE A 21 -1.85 -22.59 18.95
N PHE A 22 -2.81 -21.74 19.32
CA PHE A 22 -3.09 -20.57 18.49
C PHE A 22 -1.77 -19.83 18.38
N GLY A 23 -1.08 -20.03 17.25
CA GLY A 23 0.04 -19.22 16.86
C GLY A 23 -0.42 -17.78 16.85
N GLN A 24 -0.10 -17.05 17.92
CA GLN A 24 0.16 -15.64 17.79
C GLN A 24 1.25 -15.56 16.71
N TYR A 25 0.85 -15.21 15.50
CA TYR A 25 1.76 -14.67 14.50
C TYR A 25 2.29 -13.35 15.08
N ASN A 26 3.19 -13.45 16.05
CA ASN A 26 4.15 -12.42 16.35
C ASN A 26 5.10 -12.41 15.15
N THR A 27 4.66 -11.79 14.06
CA THR A 27 5.59 -11.19 13.11
C THR A 27 6.24 -10.06 13.88
N SER A 28 7.27 -10.35 14.68
CA SER A 28 8.28 -9.35 14.96
C SER A 28 8.66 -8.79 13.59
N PRO A 29 8.48 -7.48 13.34
CA PRO A 29 8.96 -6.90 12.09
C PRO A 29 10.44 -7.22 12.07
N ALA A 30 10.87 -8.05 11.13
CA ALA A 30 12.29 -8.27 10.91
C ALA A 30 12.87 -6.87 10.74
N LEU A 31 13.83 -6.50 11.61
CA LEU A 31 14.70 -5.36 11.34
C LEU A 31 15.44 -5.72 10.05
N GLU A 32 14.85 -5.35 8.91
CA GLU A 32 15.49 -5.47 7.60
C GLU A 32 16.78 -4.66 7.72
N THR A 33 17.91 -5.36 7.61
CA THR A 33 19.25 -4.80 7.58
C THR A 33 19.30 -3.64 6.57
N PRO A 34 20.24 -2.69 6.71
CA PRO A 34 20.43 -1.63 5.72
C PRO A 34 20.57 -2.27 4.34
N THR A 35 19.48 -2.22 3.58
CA THR A 35 19.38 -2.83 2.25
C THR A 35 19.63 -1.70 1.28
N ASP A 36 20.39 -1.94 0.22
CA ASP A 36 20.45 -0.99 -0.88
C ASP A 36 19.04 -0.83 -1.46
N VAL A 37 18.43 0.33 -1.23
CA VAL A 37 17.07 0.63 -1.68
C VAL A 37 17.14 1.50 -2.92
N LEU A 38 16.38 1.13 -3.94
CA LEU A 38 16.23 1.95 -5.13
C LEU A 38 15.20 3.05 -4.85
N PHE A 39 15.61 4.30 -4.96
CA PHE A 39 14.69 5.41 -5.02
C PHE A 39 14.30 5.66 -6.47
N VAL A 40 13.02 5.49 -6.77
CA VAL A 40 12.52 5.55 -8.15
C VAL A 40 11.54 6.70 -8.30
N ASN A 41 11.74 7.54 -9.32
CA ASN A 41 10.84 8.61 -9.68
C ASN A 41 10.71 8.72 -11.21
N GLU A 42 9.94 9.70 -11.72
CA GLU A 42 9.77 9.90 -13.17
C GLU A 42 11.10 10.19 -13.91
N SER A 43 12.13 10.69 -13.22
CA SER A 43 13.46 10.97 -13.80
C SER A 43 14.41 9.76 -13.81
N GLY A 44 13.99 8.64 -13.24
CA GLY A 44 14.75 7.39 -13.19
C GLY A 44 14.96 6.85 -11.77
N SER A 45 15.88 5.90 -11.65
CA SER A 45 16.21 5.25 -10.38
C SER A 45 17.60 5.64 -9.88
N ARG A 46 17.73 5.93 -8.59
CA ARG A 46 19.03 6.08 -7.92
C ARG A 46 19.10 5.16 -6.71
N LEU A 47 20.29 4.62 -6.44
CA LEU A 47 20.54 3.86 -5.22
C LEU A 47 20.60 4.84 -4.03
N LEU A 48 19.77 4.63 -3.03
CA LEU A 48 19.87 5.32 -1.75
C LEU A 48 20.51 4.38 -0.73
N GLN A 49 21.56 4.87 -0.09
CA GLN A 49 22.15 4.26 1.09
C GLN A 49 21.55 4.92 2.33
N GLY A 50 21.05 4.12 3.26
CA GLY A 50 20.44 4.64 4.49
C GLY A 50 19.71 3.58 5.30
N HIS A 51 19.25 3.98 6.48
CA HIS A 51 18.36 3.17 7.30
C HIS A 51 16.92 3.41 6.86
N PHE A 52 16.29 2.35 6.34
CA PHE A 52 14.88 2.33 5.97
C PHE A 52 14.14 1.45 6.96
N ASP A 53 13.07 1.97 7.56
CA ASP A 53 12.28 1.21 8.53
C ASP A 53 11.04 0.64 7.85
N PHE A 54 11.06 -0.67 7.63
CA PHE A 54 10.01 -1.43 6.96
C PHE A 54 9.01 -2.08 7.92
N SER A 55 8.98 -1.66 9.18
CA SER A 55 8.03 -2.17 10.15
C SER A 55 6.58 -1.81 9.80
N SER A 56 5.64 -2.63 10.28
CA SER A 56 4.20 -2.40 10.13
C SER A 56 3.72 -1.08 10.75
N HIS A 57 4.51 -0.46 11.65
CA HIS A 57 4.18 0.82 12.29
C HIS A 57 4.29 2.02 11.34
N ASN A 58 5.11 1.90 10.30
CA ASN A 58 5.31 2.97 9.32
C ASN A 58 4.36 2.87 8.11
N VAL A 59 3.66 1.74 8.00
CA VAL A 59 2.69 1.49 6.94
C VAL A 59 1.40 2.22 7.27
N ILE A 60 0.77 2.84 6.26
CA ILE A 60 -0.55 3.43 6.44
C ILE A 60 -1.61 2.35 6.55
N HIS A 61 -2.58 2.54 7.44
CA HIS A 61 -3.76 1.69 7.50
C HIS A 61 -4.74 2.10 6.40
N TYR A 62 -4.95 1.23 5.40
CA TYR A 62 -5.76 1.60 4.22
C TYR A 62 -7.27 1.74 4.51
N ASN A 63 -7.80 1.19 5.60
CA ASN A 63 -9.26 1.11 5.90
C ASN A 63 -10.01 2.44 5.70
N HIS A 64 -9.31 3.56 5.90
CA HIS A 64 -9.87 4.91 5.78
C HIS A 64 -8.90 5.88 5.10
N PHE A 65 -7.92 5.38 4.33
CA PHE A 65 -7.03 6.30 3.63
C PHE A 65 -7.75 6.86 2.41
N SER A 66 -8.11 8.14 2.49
CA SER A 66 -8.63 8.91 1.37
C SER A 66 -7.75 10.12 1.11
N LEU A 67 -7.68 10.50 -0.16
CA LEU A 67 -7.03 11.71 -0.60
C LEU A 67 -8.01 12.53 -1.42
N ASP A 68 -8.32 13.72 -0.92
CA ASP A 68 -9.22 14.65 -1.57
C ASP A 68 -8.42 15.83 -2.10
N ILE A 69 -8.52 16.06 -3.41
CA ILE A 69 -7.80 17.12 -4.12
C ILE A 69 -8.84 18.04 -4.74
N THR A 70 -8.79 19.32 -4.39
CA THR A 70 -9.64 20.35 -5.01
C THR A 70 -8.78 21.36 -5.77
N LYS A 71 -9.40 22.12 -6.68
CA LYS A 71 -8.70 23.20 -7.42
C LYS A 71 -8.00 24.21 -6.50
N ASN A 72 -8.62 24.53 -5.37
CA ASN A 72 -8.09 25.50 -4.40
C ASN A 72 -7.22 24.87 -3.30
N LYS A 73 -7.22 23.55 -3.16
CA LYS A 73 -6.45 22.83 -2.15
C LYS A 73 -5.80 21.58 -2.78
N PRO A 74 -4.74 21.75 -3.58
CA PRO A 74 -3.94 20.62 -4.06
C PRO A 74 -3.30 19.91 -2.87
N TYR A 75 -3.10 18.60 -3.00
CA TYR A 75 -2.32 17.86 -2.00
C TYR A 75 -0.86 18.24 -2.11
N ARG A 76 -0.21 18.44 -0.95
CA ARG A 76 1.23 18.69 -0.85
C ARG A 76 1.85 17.61 0.01
N ASP A 77 2.94 17.01 -0.45
CA ASP A 77 3.71 16.10 0.40
C ASP A 77 4.68 16.83 1.32
N GLY A 78 5.46 16.06 2.09
CA GLY A 78 6.44 16.57 3.05
C GLY A 78 7.54 17.45 2.46
N HIS A 79 7.77 17.37 1.13
CA HIS A 79 8.73 18.18 0.39
C HIS A 79 8.07 19.29 -0.42
N GLY A 80 6.77 19.52 -0.22
CA GLY A 80 5.99 20.52 -0.94
C GLY A 80 5.64 20.15 -2.39
N ARG A 81 5.92 18.92 -2.83
CA ARG A 81 5.53 18.44 -4.17
C ARG A 81 4.02 18.31 -4.23
N LEU A 82 3.46 18.73 -5.35
CA LEU A 82 2.02 18.87 -5.52
C LEU A 82 1.41 17.70 -6.26
N ILE A 83 0.28 17.21 -5.75
CA ILE A 83 -0.68 16.45 -6.54
C ILE A 83 -1.90 17.37 -6.72
N SER A 84 -2.10 17.80 -7.95
CA SER A 84 -3.23 18.63 -8.36
C SER A 84 -4.21 17.79 -9.20
N ILE A 85 -5.37 18.37 -9.49
CA ILE A 85 -6.31 17.75 -10.43
C ILE A 85 -5.61 17.61 -11.79
N PRO A 86 -5.47 16.39 -12.32
CA PRO A 86 -4.75 16.16 -13.56
C PRO A 86 -5.41 16.90 -14.72
N ASN A 87 -4.59 17.51 -15.59
CA ASN A 87 -5.10 18.11 -16.81
C ASN A 87 -5.26 17.06 -17.91
N THR A 88 -6.23 16.16 -17.74
CA THR A 88 -6.56 15.12 -18.74
C THR A 88 -8.05 15.14 -19.10
N ARG A 89 -8.41 14.46 -20.19
CA ARG A 89 -9.81 14.35 -20.64
C ARG A 89 -10.69 13.68 -19.58
N ALA A 90 -10.15 12.74 -18.81
CA ALA A 90 -10.87 12.08 -17.71
C ALA A 90 -11.38 13.09 -16.67
N PHE A 91 -10.58 14.09 -16.33
CA PHE A 91 -10.88 15.07 -15.27
C PHE A 91 -11.40 16.41 -15.80
N LYS A 92 -11.74 16.51 -17.09
CA LYS A 92 -12.30 17.74 -17.67
C LYS A 92 -13.57 18.15 -16.92
N GLY A 93 -13.57 19.38 -16.41
CA GLY A 93 -14.70 19.93 -15.64
C GLY A 93 -14.69 19.59 -14.14
N ALA A 94 -13.75 18.74 -13.68
CA ALA A 94 -13.63 18.42 -12.26
C ALA A 94 -13.16 19.64 -11.47
N TYR A 95 -13.84 19.90 -10.35
CA TYR A 95 -13.45 20.85 -9.31
C TYR A 95 -12.81 20.15 -8.11
N GLU A 96 -13.21 18.90 -7.89
CA GLU A 96 -12.71 18.01 -6.85
C GLU A 96 -12.50 16.60 -7.41
N VAL A 97 -11.47 15.93 -6.90
CA VAL A 97 -11.17 14.52 -7.15
C VAL A 97 -10.86 13.84 -5.83
N THR A 98 -11.52 12.71 -5.56
CA THR A 98 -11.25 11.89 -4.38
C THR A 98 -10.65 10.55 -4.79
N TYR A 99 -9.63 10.12 -4.07
CA TYR A 99 -9.02 8.80 -4.18
C TYR A 99 -9.24 8.07 -2.87
N HIS A 100 -10.00 6.98 -2.89
CA HIS A 100 -10.19 6.11 -1.73
C HIS A 100 -9.40 4.82 -1.95
N PHE A 101 -8.50 4.54 -1.02
CA PHE A 101 -7.65 3.36 -1.06
C PHE A 101 -8.38 2.24 -0.31
N TRP A 102 -8.62 1.10 -0.96
CA TRP A 102 -9.44 0.01 -0.46
C TRP A 102 -8.64 -1.28 -0.25
N HIS A 103 -9.03 -2.08 0.73
CA HIS A 103 -8.37 -3.34 1.05
C HIS A 103 -9.33 -4.42 1.56
N PRO A 104 -8.90 -5.70 1.58
CA PRO A 104 -9.65 -6.79 2.17
C PRO A 104 -9.60 -6.69 3.70
N ARG A 105 -10.71 -6.94 4.40
CA ARG A 105 -10.80 -6.83 5.87
C ARG A 105 -9.74 -7.64 6.64
N LYS A 106 -9.22 -8.72 6.04
CA LYS A 106 -8.25 -9.65 6.65
C LYS A 106 -6.79 -9.31 6.37
N GLU A 107 -6.51 -8.44 5.39
CA GLU A 107 -5.14 -8.10 4.96
C GLU A 107 -4.97 -6.58 4.92
N ARG A 108 -4.76 -5.98 6.10
CA ARG A 108 -4.71 -4.52 6.28
C ARG A 108 -3.52 -3.84 5.58
N HIS A 109 -2.58 -4.62 5.08
CA HIS A 109 -1.39 -4.16 4.37
C HIS A 109 -1.51 -4.32 2.84
N LEU A 110 -2.57 -4.96 2.36
CA LEU A 110 -2.79 -5.17 0.94
C LEU A 110 -3.65 -4.04 0.36
N LEU A 111 -3.09 -3.19 -0.49
CA LEU A 111 -3.90 -2.29 -1.31
C LEU A 111 -4.55 -3.10 -2.44
N ASP A 112 -5.86 -3.29 -2.38
CA ASP A 112 -6.60 -4.12 -3.34
C ASP A 112 -7.18 -3.30 -4.49
N ALA A 113 -7.69 -2.10 -4.18
CA ALA A 113 -8.21 -1.20 -5.19
C ALA A 113 -8.05 0.28 -4.83
N ILE A 114 -8.11 1.13 -5.84
CA ILE A 114 -8.24 2.58 -5.70
C ILE A 114 -9.57 2.98 -6.34
N VAL A 115 -10.47 3.56 -5.55
CA VAL A 115 -11.72 4.15 -6.05
C VAL A 115 -11.50 5.63 -6.30
N VAL A 116 -11.69 6.06 -7.54
CA VAL A 116 -11.54 7.44 -7.97
C VAL A 116 -12.92 8.03 -8.23
N LYS A 117 -13.21 9.20 -7.67
CA LYS A 117 -14.44 9.96 -7.96
C LYS A 117 -14.08 11.38 -8.33
N THR A 118 -14.85 11.97 -9.23
CA THR A 118 -14.65 13.36 -9.66
C THR A 118 -15.97 14.12 -9.55
N TYR A 119 -15.90 15.36 -9.06
CA TYR A 119 -17.07 16.20 -8.81
C TYR A 119 -16.91 17.56 -9.49
N ASP A 120 -18.02 18.15 -9.94
CA ASP A 120 -18.02 19.54 -10.41
C ASP A 120 -18.08 20.54 -9.25
N ARG A 121 -18.09 21.84 -9.56
CA ARG A 121 -18.08 22.93 -8.56
C ARG A 121 -19.32 22.92 -7.64
N ASN A 122 -20.40 22.28 -8.06
CA ASN A 122 -21.64 22.19 -7.30
C ASN A 122 -21.71 20.88 -6.49
N GLY A 123 -20.64 20.08 -6.47
CA GLY A 123 -20.60 18.80 -5.77
C GLY A 123 -21.31 17.66 -6.52
N ARG A 124 -21.69 17.86 -7.79
CA ARG A 124 -22.30 16.79 -8.58
C ARG A 124 -21.22 15.83 -9.08
N LEU A 125 -21.44 14.54 -8.88
CA LEU A 125 -20.57 13.47 -9.38
C LEU A 125 -20.54 13.51 -10.92
N LEU A 126 -19.35 13.71 -11.48
CA LEU A 126 -19.11 13.68 -12.93
C LEU A 126 -18.77 12.26 -13.41
N LYS A 127 -17.88 11.58 -12.68
CA LYS A 127 -17.36 10.25 -13.01
C LYS A 127 -16.92 9.52 -11.75
N HIS A 128 -16.96 8.19 -11.80
CA HIS A 128 -16.34 7.35 -10.79
C HIS A 128 -15.78 6.06 -11.40
N GLY A 129 -14.76 5.50 -10.76
CA GLY A 129 -14.24 4.20 -11.12
C GLY A 129 -13.48 3.51 -10.01
N ALA A 130 -13.35 2.19 -10.12
CA ALA A 130 -12.60 1.36 -9.19
C ALA A 130 -11.50 0.62 -9.96
N PHE A 131 -10.26 0.79 -9.53
CA PHE A 131 -9.07 0.26 -10.20
C PHE A 131 -8.44 -0.78 -9.29
N ASP A 132 -8.41 -2.04 -9.73
CA ASP A 132 -7.76 -3.10 -8.98
C ASP A 132 -6.24 -2.93 -8.93
N ARG A 133 -5.61 -3.70 -8.05
CA ARG A 133 -4.16 -3.73 -7.87
C ARG A 133 -3.37 -4.07 -9.12
N GLY A 134 -3.88 -4.98 -9.95
CA GLY A 134 -3.24 -5.35 -11.20
C GLY A 134 -3.04 -4.13 -12.10
N VAL A 135 -4.05 -3.27 -12.22
CA VAL A 135 -3.98 -2.07 -13.05
C VAL A 135 -2.82 -1.16 -12.64
N PHE A 136 -2.78 -0.70 -11.40
CA PHE A 136 -1.75 0.27 -11.01
C PHE A 136 -0.35 -0.37 -10.87
N VAL A 137 -0.26 -1.69 -10.64
CA VAL A 137 1.02 -2.42 -10.71
C VAL A 137 1.54 -2.50 -12.15
N VAL A 138 0.68 -2.76 -13.13
CA VAL A 138 1.06 -2.79 -14.55
C VAL A 138 1.51 -1.41 -15.00
N LEU A 139 0.79 -0.35 -14.62
CA LEU A 139 1.18 1.03 -14.93
C LEU A 139 2.54 1.38 -14.34
N LEU A 140 2.75 1.14 -13.04
CA LEU A 140 4.04 1.34 -12.38
C LEU A 140 5.17 0.55 -13.07
N THR A 141 4.92 -0.72 -13.41
CA THR A 141 5.88 -1.62 -14.08
C THR A 141 6.36 -1.01 -15.39
N HIS A 142 5.44 -0.49 -16.19
CA HIS A 142 5.75 0.08 -17.49
C HIS A 142 6.47 1.44 -17.35
N ASP A 143 5.96 2.31 -16.48
CA ASP A 143 6.34 3.72 -16.50
C ASP A 143 7.53 4.07 -15.62
N LEU A 144 7.62 3.46 -14.44
CA LEU A 144 8.69 3.74 -13.48
C LEU A 144 9.77 2.67 -13.46
N PHE A 145 9.44 1.45 -13.92
CA PHE A 145 10.33 0.29 -13.85
C PHE A 145 10.70 -0.26 -15.24
N HIS A 146 10.29 0.40 -16.33
CA HIS A 146 10.67 0.05 -17.70
C HIS A 146 10.50 -1.44 -18.01
N ASP A 147 9.29 -1.95 -17.75
CA ASP A 147 8.87 -3.33 -17.93
C ASP A 147 9.53 -4.37 -17.00
N GLN A 148 10.33 -3.93 -16.02
CA GLN A 148 10.74 -4.79 -14.92
C GLN A 148 9.54 -5.04 -14.01
N ARG A 149 9.09 -6.29 -13.99
CA ARG A 149 7.96 -6.68 -13.15
C ARG A 149 8.21 -6.34 -11.69
N ILE A 150 7.20 -5.80 -11.03
CA ILE A 150 7.26 -5.47 -9.61
C ILE A 150 6.14 -6.15 -8.83
N GLN A 151 6.35 -6.29 -7.53
CA GLN A 151 5.33 -6.63 -6.56
C GLN A 151 5.09 -5.41 -5.67
N PHE A 152 3.86 -4.90 -5.68
CA PHE A 152 3.43 -3.90 -4.70
C PHE A 152 3.44 -4.52 -3.31
N MET A 153 4.13 -3.86 -2.37
CA MET A 153 4.22 -4.30 -0.99
C MET A 153 3.31 -3.44 -0.12
N ASP A 154 3.64 -2.14 0.03
CA ASP A 154 3.03 -1.27 1.05
C ASP A 154 3.07 0.21 0.64
N ILE A 155 2.34 1.06 1.36
CA ILE A 155 2.47 2.51 1.37
C ILE A 155 2.79 2.93 2.80
N GLY A 156 3.75 3.83 2.98
CA GLY A 156 4.15 4.24 4.32
C GLY A 156 5.23 5.31 4.36
N LYS A 157 5.68 5.62 5.57
CA LYS A 157 6.78 6.56 5.84
C LYS A 157 8.03 5.79 6.22
N PHE A 158 8.87 5.46 5.24
CA PHE A 158 9.99 4.54 5.44
C PHE A 158 11.34 5.23 5.68
N ILE A 159 11.43 6.53 5.46
CA ILE A 159 12.69 7.31 5.58
C ILE A 159 12.66 8.10 6.88
N LYS A 160 13.61 7.83 7.78
CA LYS A 160 13.70 8.50 9.08
C LYS A 160 13.91 10.01 8.89
N GLY A 161 13.06 10.81 9.54
CA GLY A 161 13.10 12.27 9.45
C GLY A 161 12.40 12.86 8.22
N ASP A 162 11.91 12.02 7.29
CA ASP A 162 11.11 12.45 6.15
C ASP A 162 9.62 12.11 6.40
N PRO A 163 8.74 13.11 6.48
CA PRO A 163 7.31 12.87 6.73
C PRO A 163 6.55 12.38 5.49
N SER A 164 7.21 12.25 4.33
CA SER A 164 6.59 11.88 3.05
C SER A 164 6.14 10.42 3.00
N LEU A 165 5.06 10.18 2.24
CA LEU A 165 4.60 8.85 1.92
C LEU A 165 5.35 8.29 0.71
N TYR A 166 5.58 6.99 0.74
CA TYR A 166 6.25 6.21 -0.28
C TYR A 166 5.46 4.94 -0.56
N VAL A 167 5.44 4.51 -1.82
CA VAL A 167 5.03 3.16 -2.22
C VAL A 167 6.27 2.27 -2.20
N LYS A 168 6.25 1.24 -1.35
CA LYS A 168 7.25 0.17 -1.31
C LYS A 168 6.88 -0.88 -2.34
N VAL A 169 7.81 -1.19 -3.23
CA VAL A 169 7.68 -2.29 -4.19
C VAL A 169 8.92 -3.16 -4.17
N ARG A 170 8.76 -4.44 -4.50
CA ARG A 170 9.87 -5.37 -4.73
C ARG A 170 9.99 -5.59 -6.23
N VAL A 171 11.17 -5.36 -6.80
CA VAL A 171 11.40 -5.68 -8.22
C VAL A 171 11.55 -7.20 -8.35
N GLN A 172 10.65 -7.85 -9.10
CA GLN A 172 10.65 -9.31 -9.29
C GLN A 172 11.98 -9.79 -9.86
N ASN A 173 12.36 -11.02 -9.49
CA ASN A 173 13.63 -11.63 -9.86
C ASN A 173 14.87 -10.85 -9.38
N SER A 174 14.67 -9.84 -8.52
CA SER A 174 15.71 -9.17 -7.76
C SER A 174 15.34 -9.19 -6.27
N ARG A 175 16.34 -9.13 -5.40
CA ARG A 175 16.11 -8.90 -3.96
C ARG A 175 15.97 -7.40 -3.63
N LYS A 176 15.87 -6.54 -4.64
CA LYS A 176 15.87 -5.08 -4.46
C LYS A 176 14.48 -4.60 -4.07
N ILE A 177 14.46 -3.80 -3.00
CA ILE A 177 13.31 -2.98 -2.64
C ILE A 177 13.46 -1.63 -3.31
N ALA A 178 12.36 -1.14 -3.87
CA ALA A 178 12.27 0.21 -4.39
C ALA A 178 11.23 1.02 -3.61
N LEU A 179 11.55 2.29 -3.38
CA LEU A 179 10.66 3.29 -2.83
C LEU A 179 10.31 4.29 -3.94
N VAL A 180 9.02 4.37 -4.23
CA VAL A 180 8.46 5.37 -5.15
C VAL A 180 7.79 6.45 -4.32
N PRO A 181 8.11 7.74 -4.46
CA PRO A 181 7.35 8.80 -3.80
C PRO A 181 5.86 8.69 -4.12
N PHE A 182 5.02 8.81 -3.09
CA PHE A 182 3.56 8.68 -3.27
C PHE A 182 3.00 9.71 -4.26
N THR A 183 3.60 10.90 -4.30
CA THR A 183 3.29 11.95 -5.29
C THR A 183 3.60 11.53 -6.72
N THR A 184 4.74 10.86 -6.94
CA THR A 184 5.10 10.28 -8.24
C THR A 184 4.13 9.17 -8.63
N PHE A 185 3.86 8.22 -7.73
CA PHE A 185 2.91 7.14 -7.98
C PHE A 185 1.53 7.66 -8.41
N LEU A 186 0.96 8.60 -7.66
CA LEU A 186 -0.36 9.15 -7.99
C LEU A 186 -0.36 9.98 -9.27
N THR A 187 0.70 10.75 -9.52
CA THR A 187 0.81 11.53 -10.78
C THR A 187 0.84 10.61 -11.99
N ASP A 188 1.61 9.53 -11.92
CA ASP A 188 1.73 8.53 -12.97
C ASP A 188 0.41 7.77 -13.18
N PHE A 189 -0.15 7.22 -12.09
CA PHE A 189 -1.45 6.56 -12.09
C PHE A 189 -2.53 7.43 -12.76
N THR A 190 -2.64 8.69 -12.35
CA THR A 190 -3.70 9.58 -12.84
C THR A 190 -3.54 10.03 -14.29
N ARG A 191 -2.30 10.12 -14.79
CA ARG A 191 -2.03 10.31 -16.22
C ARG A 191 -2.52 9.12 -17.04
N ARG A 192 -2.36 7.90 -16.52
CA ARG A 192 -2.54 6.65 -17.24
C ARG A 192 -3.93 6.03 -17.22
N ILE A 193 -4.71 6.25 -16.16
CA ILE A 193 -6.10 5.78 -16.13
C ILE A 193 -6.99 6.39 -17.24
N ASN A 194 -6.47 7.36 -18.01
CA ASN A 194 -7.11 7.96 -19.18
C ASN A 194 -6.54 7.48 -20.53
N THR A 195 -5.43 6.74 -20.56
CA THR A 195 -4.73 6.36 -21.81
C THR A 195 -4.74 4.87 -22.12
N VAL A 196 -4.96 4.03 -21.12
CA VAL A 196 -5.16 2.58 -21.30
C VAL A 196 -6.66 2.28 -21.16
N PRO A 197 -7.25 1.41 -21.99
CA PRO A 197 -8.63 0.95 -21.81
C PRO A 197 -8.72 0.09 -20.54
N VAL A 198 -8.68 0.75 -19.39
CA VAL A 198 -9.02 0.14 -18.13
C VAL A 198 -10.52 0.27 -17.98
N ALA A 199 -11.22 -0.87 -18.06
CA ALA A 199 -12.66 -0.95 -17.88
C ALA A 199 -13.01 -0.63 -16.42
N SER A 200 -13.09 0.66 -16.06
CA SER A 200 -13.41 1.04 -14.68
C SER A 200 -14.17 2.34 -14.53
N TRP A 201 -14.35 3.16 -15.56
CA TRP A 201 -15.27 4.30 -15.47
C TRP A 201 -16.70 3.81 -15.66
N ALA A 202 -17.46 3.66 -14.59
CA ALA A 202 -18.91 3.65 -14.68
C ALA A 202 -19.34 5.11 -14.91
N VAL A 203 -19.62 5.45 -16.17
CA VAL A 203 -20.31 6.69 -16.49
C VAL A 203 -21.80 6.43 -16.27
N ARG A 204 -22.50 7.37 -15.64
CA ARG A 204 -23.96 7.33 -15.50
C ARG A 204 -24.67 7.25 -16.85
#